data_AF-A0A0K1EBH8-F1
#
_entry.id   AF-A0A0K1EBH8-F1
#
_cell.length_a   1.000
_cell.length_b   1.000
_cell.length_c   1.000
_cell.angle_alpha   90.00
_cell.angle_beta   90.00
_cell.angle_gamma   90.00
#
_symmetry.space_group_name_H-M   'P 1'
#
loop_
_entity.id
_entity.type
_entity.pdbx_description
1 polymer ?
#
loop_
_entity_poly.entity_id
_entity_poly.type
_entity_poly.pdbx_seq_one_letter_code
_entity_poly.pdbx_strand_id
1 'polypeptide(L)'
;MFTTSTLDNPRKLVVGNAVSNALNVNRPNPLLSSTQLRAEALVDASERLRFFIGISPQRVDQATDTVVTSFRAHLEKGEQVLKDSVVPLGAPQREALGRFRMLRTRLFPKGTAYIRASMDLQWGELVALRGALHEPEVVDAIAVQGMQDLSAHLLEHIALYGRMLGKEAGSARAGVEEASGVWNEAMRLFTAQVVLDYEKDAAIQQELLGTYHAQLEQQRASYRTRKVPSPADKPSSGNDAENRCPEVTGQGAAAAQGTAVAQKTAEAPKTAVAQQNGSDASKAAVLQREPHARAASEPGAQVTVAQACAKERPQEAEVTGPSTALSAT
;
A
#
# COMPACT_ATOMS: atom_id res chain seq x y z
N MET A 1 -24.31 25.59 2.72
CA MET A 1 -23.54 24.36 3.03
C MET A 1 -23.91 23.30 2.00
N PHE A 2 -23.00 22.93 1.10
CA PHE A 2 -23.23 21.82 0.18
C PHE A 2 -22.90 20.49 0.87
N THR A 3 -23.92 19.70 1.17
CA THR A 3 -23.74 18.33 1.64
C THR A 3 -23.28 17.46 0.47
N THR A 4 -21.98 17.15 0.42
CA THR A 4 -21.40 16.24 -0.58
C THR A 4 -21.98 14.85 -0.37
N SER A 5 -22.99 14.50 -1.18
CA SER A 5 -23.56 13.16 -1.23
C SER A 5 -22.48 12.16 -1.64
N THR A 6 -22.07 11.31 -0.72
CA THR A 6 -20.99 10.34 -0.94
C THR A 6 -21.39 9.33 -2.01
N LEU A 7 -20.81 9.45 -3.21
CA LEU A 7 -20.91 8.43 -4.25
C LEU A 7 -20.25 7.12 -3.81
N ASP A 8 -20.72 6.00 -4.33
CA ASP A 8 -20.01 4.72 -4.20
C ASP A 8 -18.73 4.69 -5.06
N ASN A 9 -17.82 3.80 -4.70
CA ASN A 9 -16.49 3.72 -5.30
C ASN A 9 -16.49 3.49 -6.83
N PRO A 10 -17.29 2.58 -7.41
CA PRO A 10 -17.43 2.48 -8.87
C PRO A 10 -17.83 3.80 -9.54
N ARG A 11 -18.82 4.52 -9.00
CA ARG A 11 -19.25 5.81 -9.55
C ARG A 11 -18.18 6.89 -9.46
N LYS A 12 -17.39 6.92 -8.38
CA LYS A 12 -16.23 7.82 -8.24
C LYS A 12 -15.22 7.65 -9.37
N LEU A 13 -14.92 6.40 -9.75
CA LEU A 13 -14.00 6.09 -10.86
C LEU A 13 -14.56 6.52 -12.23
N VAL A 14 -15.88 6.43 -12.44
CA VAL A 14 -16.53 6.93 -13.67
C VAL A 14 -16.37 8.46 -13.78
N VAL A 15 -16.57 9.19 -12.68
CA VAL A 15 -16.38 10.65 -12.65
C VAL A 15 -14.92 11.04 -12.87
N GLY A 16 -13.98 10.36 -12.20
CA GLY A 16 -12.54 10.60 -12.39
C GLY A 16 -12.08 10.39 -13.84
N ASN A 17 -12.57 9.33 -14.50
CA ASN A 17 -12.30 9.10 -15.92
C ASN A 17 -12.90 10.19 -16.82
N ALA A 18 -14.10 10.67 -16.52
CA ALA A 18 -14.71 11.75 -17.30
C ALA A 18 -13.92 13.06 -17.20
N VAL A 19 -13.45 13.41 -15.99
CA VAL A 19 -12.59 14.59 -15.78
C VAL A 19 -11.22 14.43 -16.45
N SER A 20 -10.61 13.25 -16.38
CA SER A 20 -9.37 12.94 -17.12
C SER A 20 -9.55 13.09 -18.64
N ASN A 21 -10.65 12.57 -19.19
CA ASN A 21 -10.98 12.76 -20.61
C ASN A 21 -11.17 14.24 -20.94
N ALA A 22 -11.88 15.00 -20.09
CA ALA A 22 -12.12 16.43 -20.28
C ALA A 22 -10.82 17.26 -20.21
N LEU A 23 -9.82 16.88 -19.41
CA LEU A 23 -8.51 17.53 -19.41
C LEU A 23 -7.77 17.36 -20.75
N ASN A 24 -7.92 16.20 -21.40
CA ASN A 24 -7.27 15.88 -22.66
C ASN A 24 -7.99 16.43 -23.91
N VAL A 25 -9.15 17.09 -23.76
CA VAL A 25 -9.84 17.75 -24.88
C VAL A 25 -9.03 18.96 -25.35
N ASN A 26 -8.60 18.94 -26.61
CA ASN A 26 -7.99 20.09 -27.27
C ASN A 26 -9.06 21.19 -27.51
N ARG A 27 -9.04 22.24 -26.69
CA ARG A 27 -9.99 23.35 -26.73
C ARG A 27 -9.35 24.60 -27.35
N PRO A 28 -10.10 25.42 -28.12
CA PRO A 28 -9.59 26.71 -28.60
C PRO A 28 -9.30 27.69 -27.46
N ASN A 29 -10.06 27.60 -26.36
CA ASN A 29 -9.78 28.27 -25.10
C ASN A 29 -9.41 27.19 -24.06
N PRO A 30 -8.16 27.15 -23.55
CA PRO A 30 -7.77 26.19 -22.53
C PRO A 30 -8.52 26.45 -21.21
N LEU A 31 -8.59 25.43 -20.35
CA LEU A 31 -9.09 25.60 -19.00
C LEU A 31 -8.17 26.54 -18.20
N LEU A 32 -8.73 27.27 -17.24
CA LEU A 32 -7.96 28.10 -16.31
C LEU A 32 -7.06 27.20 -15.46
N SER A 33 -5.83 27.64 -15.20
CA SER A 33 -4.80 26.85 -14.50
C SER A 33 -5.24 26.43 -13.09
N SER A 34 -6.05 27.25 -12.43
CA SER A 34 -6.76 26.93 -11.18
C SER A 34 -7.65 25.70 -11.31
N THR A 35 -8.50 25.65 -12.34
CA THR A 35 -9.36 24.50 -12.63
C THR A 35 -8.55 23.28 -13.08
N GLN A 36 -7.51 23.45 -13.89
CA GLN A 36 -6.62 22.35 -14.34
C GLN A 36 -5.97 21.64 -13.14
N LEU A 37 -5.31 22.38 -12.25
CA LEU A 37 -4.65 21.81 -11.06
C LEU A 37 -5.63 21.08 -10.13
N ARG A 38 -6.89 21.56 -10.03
CA ARG A 38 -7.93 20.88 -9.24
C ARG A 38 -8.48 19.63 -9.92
N ALA A 39 -8.55 19.62 -11.25
CA ALA A 39 -8.94 18.46 -12.02
C ALA A 39 -7.85 17.38 -11.98
N GLU A 40 -6.56 17.74 -12.12
CA GLU A 40 -5.42 16.85 -11.96
C GLU A 40 -5.42 16.17 -10.59
N ALA A 41 -5.56 16.95 -9.51
CA ALA A 41 -5.67 16.41 -8.14
C ALA A 41 -6.87 15.44 -7.95
N LEU A 42 -7.97 15.61 -8.71
CA LEU A 42 -9.11 14.70 -8.71
C LEU A 42 -8.84 13.42 -9.54
N VAL A 43 -8.07 13.53 -10.63
CA VAL A 43 -7.59 12.37 -11.39
C VAL A 43 -6.65 11.54 -10.53
N ASP A 44 -5.63 12.15 -9.91
CA ASP A 44 -4.70 11.48 -8.98
C ASP A 44 -5.44 10.77 -7.84
N ALA A 45 -6.43 11.44 -7.23
CA ALA A 45 -7.26 10.84 -6.19
C ALA A 45 -8.10 9.66 -6.71
N SER A 46 -8.53 9.70 -7.97
CA SER A 46 -9.27 8.62 -8.64
C SER A 46 -8.37 7.42 -8.96
N GLU A 47 -7.13 7.65 -9.36
CA GLU A 47 -6.14 6.60 -9.58
C GLU A 47 -5.72 5.94 -8.26
N ARG A 48 -5.47 6.73 -7.21
CA ARG A 48 -5.23 6.22 -5.86
C ARG A 48 -6.41 5.38 -5.37
N LEU A 49 -7.64 5.81 -5.59
CA LEU A 49 -8.84 5.03 -5.25
C LEU A 49 -8.92 3.72 -6.06
N ARG A 50 -8.65 3.75 -7.38
CA ARG A 50 -8.59 2.56 -8.24
C ARG A 50 -7.57 1.55 -7.73
N PHE A 51 -6.38 2.01 -7.36
CA PHE A 51 -5.30 1.18 -6.81
C PHE A 51 -5.77 0.40 -5.56
N PHE A 52 -6.35 1.07 -4.57
CA PHE A 52 -6.85 0.41 -3.35
C PHE A 52 -8.07 -0.51 -3.58
N ILE A 53 -8.87 -0.27 -4.62
CA ILE A 53 -9.97 -1.17 -5.01
C ILE A 53 -9.45 -2.44 -5.70
N GLY A 54 -8.41 -2.31 -6.54
CA GLY A 54 -7.84 -3.40 -7.34
C GLY A 54 -6.90 -4.35 -6.60
N ILE A 55 -6.53 -4.03 -5.36
CA ILE A 55 -5.52 -4.76 -4.58
C ILE A 55 -6.14 -5.38 -3.33
N SER A 56 -6.04 -6.71 -3.21
CA SER A 56 -6.48 -7.42 -2.00
C SER A 56 -5.47 -7.26 -0.85
N PRO A 57 -5.92 -7.24 0.42
CA PRO A 57 -5.01 -7.22 1.58
C PRO A 57 -3.98 -8.36 1.54
N GLN A 58 -4.42 -9.57 1.20
CA GLN A 58 -3.57 -10.76 1.06
C GLN A 58 -2.45 -10.60 0.02
N ARG A 59 -2.67 -9.84 -1.06
CA ARG A 59 -1.64 -9.56 -2.06
C ARG A 59 -0.60 -8.57 -1.53
N VAL A 60 -1.01 -7.59 -0.74
CA VAL A 60 -0.08 -6.68 -0.04
C VAL A 60 0.72 -7.43 1.01
N ASP A 61 0.06 -8.32 1.76
CA ASP A 61 0.67 -9.18 2.76
C ASP A 61 1.82 -10.00 2.17
N GLN A 62 1.49 -10.88 1.21
CA GLN A 62 2.46 -11.74 0.53
C GLN A 62 3.58 -10.96 -0.19
N ALA A 63 3.28 -9.78 -0.76
CA ALA A 63 4.30 -8.96 -1.41
C ALA A 63 5.26 -8.32 -0.39
N THR A 64 4.74 -7.81 0.73
CA THR A 64 5.54 -7.26 1.82
C THR A 64 6.38 -8.36 2.50
N ASP A 65 5.81 -9.53 2.75
CA ASP A 65 6.52 -10.73 3.23
C ASP A 65 7.72 -11.07 2.33
N THR A 66 7.50 -11.02 1.01
CA THR A 66 8.53 -11.30 0.00
C THR A 66 9.64 -10.25 0.04
N VAL A 67 9.29 -8.95 0.12
CA VAL A 67 10.26 -7.84 0.16
C VAL A 67 11.06 -7.86 1.46
N VAL A 68 10.42 -8.05 2.62
CA VAL A 68 11.09 -8.20 3.93
C VAL A 68 12.05 -9.38 3.92
N THR A 69 11.59 -10.54 3.43
CA THR A 69 12.43 -11.75 3.32
C THR A 69 13.62 -11.53 2.38
N SER A 70 13.40 -10.89 1.23
CA SER A 70 14.46 -10.59 0.25
C SER A 70 15.47 -9.58 0.80
N PHE A 71 15.03 -8.56 1.53
CA PHE A 71 15.90 -7.57 2.16
C PHE A 71 16.79 -8.23 3.22
N ARG A 72 16.22 -9.09 4.09
CA ARG A 72 17.02 -9.89 5.04
C ARG A 72 18.00 -10.83 4.33
N ALA A 73 17.55 -11.54 3.30
CA ALA A 73 18.40 -12.45 2.54
C ALA A 73 19.55 -11.71 1.82
N HIS A 74 19.37 -10.45 1.44
CA HIS A 74 20.43 -9.60 0.90
C HIS A 74 21.53 -9.35 1.94
N LEU A 75 21.16 -9.00 3.18
CA LEU A 75 22.12 -8.84 4.28
C LEU A 75 22.89 -10.13 4.58
N GLU A 76 22.18 -11.27 4.66
CA GLU A 76 22.79 -12.58 4.89
C GLU A 76 23.73 -13.01 3.75
N LYS A 77 23.38 -12.68 2.50
CA LYS A 77 24.24 -12.88 1.34
C LYS A 77 25.49 -11.99 1.40
N GLY A 78 25.37 -10.74 1.85
CA GLY A 78 26.49 -9.84 2.10
C GLY A 78 27.49 -10.41 3.11
N GLU A 79 26.99 -10.92 4.24
CA GLU A 79 27.82 -11.64 5.23
C GLU A 79 28.48 -12.89 4.64
N GLN A 80 27.74 -13.69 3.85
CA GLN A 80 28.22 -14.95 3.30
C GLN A 80 29.26 -14.77 2.17
N VAL A 81 29.20 -13.67 1.40
CA VAL A 81 30.22 -13.31 0.40
C VAL A 81 31.52 -12.87 1.08
N LEU A 82 31.42 -12.19 2.23
CA LEU A 82 32.56 -11.76 3.04
C LEU A 82 32.93 -12.79 4.11
N LYS A 83 32.96 -14.09 3.76
CA LYS A 83 33.33 -15.16 4.69
C LYS A 83 34.86 -15.30 4.79
N ASP A 84 35.38 -15.10 5.98
CA ASP A 84 36.82 -15.06 6.33
C ASP A 84 37.46 -16.44 6.60
N SER A 85 36.70 -17.53 6.51
CA SER A 85 37.13 -18.87 6.93
C SER A 85 38.21 -19.53 6.07
N VAL A 86 38.61 -18.92 4.96
CA VAL A 86 39.63 -19.45 4.02
C VAL A 86 40.62 -18.35 3.61
N VAL A 87 40.11 -17.16 3.28
CA VAL A 87 40.93 -16.01 2.90
C VAL A 87 40.73 -14.91 3.96
N PRO A 88 41.80 -14.42 4.61
CA PRO A 88 41.67 -13.35 5.59
C PRO A 88 41.25 -12.04 4.91
N LEU A 89 40.27 -11.36 5.50
CA LEU A 89 39.70 -10.14 4.96
C LEU A 89 40.57 -8.91 5.23
N GLY A 90 40.72 -8.06 4.21
CA GLY A 90 41.30 -6.73 4.36
C GLY A 90 40.48 -5.84 5.30
N ALA A 91 41.06 -4.74 5.80
CA ALA A 91 40.36 -3.77 6.65
C ALA A 91 38.99 -3.31 6.09
N PRO A 92 38.86 -2.84 4.82
CA PRO A 92 37.56 -2.40 4.29
C PRO A 92 36.53 -3.53 4.18
N GLN A 93 36.97 -4.78 3.94
CA GLN A 93 36.09 -5.94 3.90
C GLN A 93 35.57 -6.32 5.30
N ARG A 94 36.41 -6.21 6.33
CA ARG A 94 36.00 -6.43 7.73
C ARG A 94 35.02 -5.37 8.21
N GLU A 95 35.22 -4.11 7.83
CA GLU A 95 34.25 -3.04 8.09
C GLU A 95 32.91 -3.31 7.39
N ALA A 96 32.94 -3.69 6.11
CA ALA A 96 31.72 -3.99 5.36
C ALA A 96 30.93 -5.16 5.99
N LEU A 97 31.62 -6.24 6.38
CA LEU A 97 31.05 -7.37 7.11
C LEU A 97 30.46 -6.94 8.46
N GLY A 98 31.15 -6.04 9.18
CA GLY A 98 30.66 -5.43 10.42
C GLY A 98 29.34 -4.66 10.21
N ARG A 99 29.25 -3.85 9.16
CA ARG A 99 28.01 -3.13 8.80
C ARG A 99 26.86 -4.09 8.45
N PHE A 100 27.09 -5.14 7.65
CA PHE A 100 26.04 -6.13 7.35
C PHE A 100 25.51 -6.82 8.62
N ARG A 101 26.41 -7.26 9.51
CA ARG A 101 26.04 -7.88 10.81
C ARG A 101 25.28 -6.93 11.72
N MET A 102 25.70 -5.66 11.79
CA MET A 102 25.04 -4.61 12.55
C MET A 102 23.63 -4.36 12.02
N LEU A 103 23.48 -4.17 10.69
CA LEU A 103 22.19 -4.01 10.03
C LEU A 103 21.26 -5.21 10.27
N ARG A 104 21.75 -6.45 10.13
CA ARG A 104 20.93 -7.65 10.40
C ARG A 104 20.47 -7.72 11.85
N THR A 105 21.32 -7.38 12.80
CA THR A 105 21.00 -7.44 14.23
C THR A 105 20.05 -6.32 14.66
N ARG A 106 20.22 -5.09 14.13
CA ARG A 106 19.33 -3.94 14.39
C ARG A 106 17.96 -4.09 13.73
N LEU A 107 17.91 -4.49 12.46
CA LEU A 107 16.67 -4.57 11.69
C LEU A 107 15.88 -5.85 11.96
N PHE A 108 16.55 -6.97 12.27
CA PHE A 108 15.91 -8.27 12.48
C PHE A 108 16.37 -8.94 13.79
N PRO A 109 16.21 -8.30 14.97
CA PRO A 109 16.69 -8.83 16.25
C PRO A 109 16.03 -10.17 16.63
N LYS A 110 14.80 -10.42 16.17
CA LYS A 110 14.07 -11.69 16.34
C LYS A 110 14.05 -12.56 15.08
N GLY A 111 14.81 -12.19 14.04
CA GLY A 111 14.66 -12.73 12.68
C GLY A 111 13.33 -12.32 12.04
N THR A 112 12.85 -13.12 11.08
CA THR A 112 11.63 -12.86 10.30
C THR A 112 10.53 -13.91 10.53
N ALA A 113 10.48 -14.53 11.71
CA ALA A 113 9.47 -15.55 12.02
C ALA A 113 8.03 -15.00 12.03
N TYR A 114 7.85 -13.71 12.29
CA TYR A 114 6.56 -13.02 12.31
C TYR A 114 5.84 -13.02 10.96
N ILE A 115 6.55 -13.20 9.84
CA ILE A 115 6.02 -13.26 8.46
C ILE A 115 4.97 -14.38 8.28
N ARG A 116 4.89 -15.34 9.21
CA ARG A 116 3.88 -16.43 9.19
C ARG A 116 2.64 -16.13 10.04
N ALA A 117 2.56 -14.96 10.67
CA ALA A 117 1.45 -14.55 11.52
C ALA A 117 0.37 -13.80 10.71
N SER A 118 -0.79 -13.56 11.32
CA SER A 118 -1.82 -12.70 10.73
C SER A 118 -1.33 -11.25 10.61
N MET A 119 -1.91 -10.50 9.67
CA MET A 119 -1.44 -9.14 9.36
C MET A 119 -1.36 -8.20 10.58
N ASP A 120 -2.34 -8.30 11.48
CA ASP A 120 -2.39 -7.50 12.71
C ASP A 120 -1.22 -7.80 13.65
N LEU A 121 -0.75 -9.06 13.71
CA LEU A 121 0.39 -9.48 14.52
C LEU A 121 1.72 -9.13 13.85
N GLN A 122 1.78 -9.17 12.51
CA GLN A 122 2.95 -8.70 11.75
C GLN A 122 3.21 -7.20 11.95
N TRP A 123 2.14 -6.41 12.05
CA TRP A 123 2.21 -4.95 12.01
C TRP A 123 3.13 -4.34 13.08
N GLY A 124 3.14 -4.88 14.30
CA GLY A 124 4.02 -4.41 15.37
C GLY A 124 5.50 -4.53 15.03
N GLU A 125 5.92 -5.65 14.43
CA GLU A 125 7.31 -5.87 14.00
C GLU A 125 7.64 -5.04 12.75
N LEU A 126 6.69 -4.83 11.81
CA LEU A 126 6.88 -3.95 10.65
C LEU A 126 7.01 -2.47 11.04
N VAL A 127 6.29 -2.02 12.07
CA VAL A 127 6.44 -0.67 12.65
C VAL A 127 7.80 -0.52 13.32
N ALA A 128 8.26 -1.53 14.08
CA ALA A 128 9.58 -1.54 14.68
C ALA A 128 10.70 -1.51 13.62
N LEU A 129 10.59 -2.34 12.57
CA LEU A 129 11.48 -2.35 11.42
C LEU A 129 11.53 -1.00 10.71
N ARG A 130 10.36 -0.37 10.48
CA ARG A 130 10.29 0.99 9.93
C ARG A 130 10.98 2.01 10.83
N GLY A 131 10.82 1.92 12.15
CA GLY A 131 11.51 2.78 13.11
C GLY A 131 13.03 2.64 13.01
N ALA A 132 13.53 1.39 13.06
CA ALA A 132 14.95 1.08 12.95
C ALA A 132 15.58 1.56 11.63
N LEU A 133 14.84 1.49 10.51
CA LEU A 133 15.27 2.02 9.21
C LEU A 133 15.46 3.56 9.17
N HIS A 134 14.97 4.30 10.17
CA HIS A 134 15.19 5.75 10.31
C HIS A 134 16.25 6.10 11.39
N GLU A 135 16.87 5.11 12.04
CA GLU A 135 17.99 5.36 12.96
C GLU A 135 19.21 5.88 12.17
N PRO A 136 19.87 6.99 12.57
CA PRO A 136 20.99 7.56 11.80
C PRO A 136 22.11 6.55 11.49
N GLU A 137 22.50 5.74 12.48
CA GLU A 137 23.52 4.68 12.32
C GLU A 137 23.15 3.65 11.24
N VAL A 138 21.85 3.36 11.11
CA VAL A 138 21.30 2.42 10.13
C VAL A 138 21.22 3.05 8.75
N VAL A 139 20.76 4.31 8.66
CA VAL A 139 20.71 5.09 7.41
C VAL A 139 22.11 5.23 6.80
N ASP A 140 23.10 5.61 7.61
CA ASP A 140 24.49 5.75 7.16
C ASP A 140 25.07 4.40 6.69
N ALA A 141 24.81 3.31 7.42
CA ALA A 141 25.28 1.98 7.04
C ALA A 141 24.60 1.45 5.76
N ILE A 142 23.29 1.71 5.57
CA ILE A 142 22.57 1.43 4.33
C ILE A 142 23.16 2.24 3.17
N ALA A 143 23.46 3.52 3.39
CA ALA A 143 24.00 4.40 2.36
C ALA A 143 25.39 3.97 1.90
N VAL A 144 26.27 3.61 2.83
CA VAL A 144 27.63 3.13 2.52
C VAL A 144 27.62 1.74 1.86
N GLN A 145 26.59 0.92 2.08
CA GLN A 145 26.43 -0.37 1.40
C GLN A 145 25.66 -0.30 0.06
N GLY A 146 25.23 0.90 -0.38
CA GLY A 146 24.49 1.05 -1.63
C GLY A 146 23.08 0.43 -1.60
N MET A 147 22.46 0.36 -0.41
CA MET A 147 21.16 -0.29 -0.20
C MET A 147 19.97 0.69 -0.11
N GLN A 148 20.17 1.97 -0.46
CA GLN A 148 19.16 3.04 -0.34
C GLN A 148 17.84 2.65 -1.03
N ASP A 149 17.88 2.27 -2.30
CA ASP A 149 16.70 1.95 -3.10
C ASP A 149 15.92 0.74 -2.54
N LEU A 150 16.64 -0.28 -2.05
CA LEU A 150 16.05 -1.44 -1.40
C LEU A 150 15.35 -1.06 -0.09
N SER A 151 15.93 -0.12 0.68
CA SER A 151 15.34 0.37 1.93
C SER A 151 14.12 1.25 1.69
N ALA A 152 14.16 2.11 0.66
CA ALA A 152 13.03 2.93 0.25
C ALA A 152 11.85 2.05 -0.21
N HIS A 153 12.10 1.07 -1.07
CA HIS A 153 11.07 0.15 -1.55
C HIS A 153 10.46 -0.70 -0.41
N LEU A 154 11.26 -1.15 0.56
CA LEU A 154 10.76 -1.80 1.77
C LEU A 154 9.86 -0.87 2.60
N LEU A 155 10.23 0.41 2.76
CA LEU A 155 9.43 1.40 3.47
C LEU A 155 8.09 1.69 2.78
N GLU A 156 8.06 1.73 1.44
CA GLU A 156 6.82 1.84 0.65
C GLU A 156 5.88 0.65 0.89
N HIS A 157 6.43 -0.56 0.91
CA HIS A 157 5.68 -1.79 1.22
C HIS A 157 5.08 -1.76 2.63
N ILE A 158 5.86 -1.36 3.64
CA ILE A 158 5.36 -1.21 5.02
C ILE A 158 4.28 -0.10 5.11
N ALA A 159 4.47 1.02 4.41
CA ALA A 159 3.49 2.11 4.38
C ALA A 159 2.19 1.73 3.65
N LEU A 160 2.26 0.85 2.64
CA LEU A 160 1.08 0.27 2.00
C LEU A 160 0.37 -0.72 2.93
N TYR A 161 1.13 -1.58 3.61
CA TYR A 161 0.63 -2.57 4.57
C TYR A 161 -0.22 -1.91 5.68
N GLY A 162 0.32 -0.87 6.32
CA GLY A 162 -0.40 -0.11 7.35
C GLY A 162 -1.68 0.55 6.84
N ARG A 163 -1.69 1.04 5.58
CA ARG A 163 -2.90 1.58 4.96
C ARG A 163 -3.95 0.51 4.67
N MET A 164 -3.56 -0.75 4.43
CA MET A 164 -4.53 -1.85 4.25
C MET A 164 -5.17 -2.31 5.57
N LEU A 165 -4.42 -2.27 6.68
CA LEU A 165 -4.90 -2.58 8.03
C LEU A 165 -5.77 -1.47 8.63
N GLY A 166 -5.38 -0.22 8.42
CA GLY A 166 -6.05 0.96 8.95
C GLY A 166 -5.61 1.39 10.34
N LYS A 167 -6.42 2.27 10.96
CA LYS A 167 -6.13 2.84 12.28
C LYS A 167 -6.39 1.86 13.42
N GLU A 168 -7.22 0.84 13.18
CA GLU A 168 -7.54 -0.23 14.11
C GLU A 168 -7.23 -1.55 13.42
N ALA A 169 -6.44 -2.40 14.09
CA ALA A 169 -6.16 -3.76 13.65
C ALA A 169 -7.50 -4.51 13.44
N GLY A 170 -7.71 -5.03 12.23
CA GLY A 170 -8.99 -5.59 11.78
C GLY A 170 -9.90 -4.69 10.92
N SER A 171 -9.57 -3.40 10.70
CA SER A 171 -10.37 -2.51 9.83
C SER A 171 -10.15 -2.77 8.32
N ALA A 172 -10.70 -3.88 7.84
CA ALA A 172 -10.55 -4.32 6.46
C ALA A 172 -10.96 -3.22 5.44
N ARG A 173 -9.99 -2.78 4.62
CA ARG A 173 -10.11 -1.76 3.55
C ARG A 173 -10.00 -0.30 3.99
N ALA A 174 -9.41 0.02 5.14
CA ALA A 174 -9.18 1.42 5.54
C ALA A 174 -8.49 2.30 4.47
N GLY A 175 -7.56 1.77 3.67
CA GLY A 175 -6.94 2.49 2.56
C GLY A 175 -7.90 2.87 1.43
N VAL A 176 -8.97 2.09 1.24
CA VAL A 176 -10.08 2.44 0.34
C VAL A 176 -10.90 3.60 0.93
N GLU A 177 -11.13 3.61 2.25
CA GLU A 177 -11.83 4.70 2.94
C GLU A 177 -11.02 6.00 2.93
N GLU A 178 -9.71 5.93 3.19
CA GLU A 178 -8.78 7.05 3.08
C GLU A 178 -8.78 7.63 1.66
N ALA A 179 -8.59 6.79 0.64
CA ALA A 179 -8.62 7.23 -0.76
C ALA A 179 -10.00 7.76 -1.18
N SER A 180 -11.08 7.17 -0.68
CA SER A 180 -12.46 7.64 -0.88
C SER A 180 -12.70 9.01 -0.25
N GLY A 181 -12.09 9.29 0.91
CA GLY A 181 -12.09 10.60 1.58
C GLY A 181 -11.30 11.65 0.81
N VAL A 182 -10.07 11.33 0.40
CA VAL A 182 -9.23 12.21 -0.45
C VAL A 182 -9.95 12.55 -1.76
N TRP A 183 -10.60 11.56 -2.39
CA TRP A 183 -11.41 11.77 -3.59
C TRP A 183 -12.58 12.72 -3.35
N ASN A 184 -13.32 12.57 -2.24
CA ASN A 184 -14.43 13.46 -1.90
C ASN A 184 -13.96 14.91 -1.74
N GLU A 185 -12.81 15.12 -1.11
CA GLU A 185 -12.23 16.44 -0.90
C GLU A 185 -11.74 17.06 -2.22
N ALA A 186 -11.04 16.29 -3.05
CA ALA A 186 -10.62 16.73 -4.39
C ALA A 186 -11.84 17.12 -5.24
N MET A 187 -12.89 16.30 -5.26
CA MET A 187 -14.13 16.60 -5.99
C MET A 187 -14.83 17.86 -5.44
N ARG A 188 -14.83 18.07 -4.12
CA ARG A 188 -15.40 19.26 -3.48
C ARG A 188 -14.68 20.54 -3.91
N LEU A 189 -13.35 20.53 -3.88
CA LEU A 189 -12.52 21.66 -4.29
C LEU A 189 -12.61 21.92 -5.80
N PHE A 190 -12.62 20.87 -6.62
CA PHE A 190 -12.82 20.98 -8.07
C PHE A 190 -14.19 21.56 -8.42
N THR A 191 -15.27 21.05 -7.82
CA THR A 191 -16.64 21.57 -8.04
C THR A 191 -16.73 23.06 -7.68
N ALA A 192 -16.16 23.45 -6.53
CA ALA A 192 -16.13 24.84 -6.10
C ALA A 192 -15.34 25.73 -7.07
N GLN A 193 -14.18 25.26 -7.55
CA GLN A 193 -13.37 25.99 -8.52
C GLN A 193 -14.09 26.18 -9.86
N VAL A 194 -14.71 25.12 -10.40
CA VAL A 194 -15.44 25.19 -11.69
C VAL A 194 -16.62 26.17 -11.63
N VAL A 195 -17.36 26.21 -10.52
CA VAL A 195 -18.47 27.17 -10.35
C VAL A 195 -17.98 28.61 -10.27
N LEU A 196 -16.81 28.87 -9.68
CA LEU A 196 -16.19 30.20 -9.60
C LEU A 196 -15.58 30.63 -10.95
N ASP A 197 -14.79 29.75 -11.57
CA ASP A 197 -14.03 30.01 -12.80
C ASP A 197 -14.96 30.16 -14.03
N TYR A 198 -16.10 29.46 -14.03
CA TYR A 198 -17.01 29.37 -15.17
C TYR A 198 -18.46 29.79 -14.86
N GLU A 199 -18.68 30.69 -13.88
CA GLU A 199 -20.04 31.14 -13.48
C GLU A 199 -20.97 31.47 -14.66
N LYS A 200 -20.41 32.07 -15.72
CA LYS A 200 -21.13 32.51 -16.94
C LYS A 200 -21.10 31.50 -18.09
N ASP A 201 -20.34 30.42 -17.99
CA ASP A 201 -20.20 29.38 -19.02
C ASP A 201 -20.81 28.06 -18.54
N ALA A 202 -22.14 27.96 -18.71
CA ALA A 202 -22.88 26.75 -18.40
C ALA A 202 -22.48 25.54 -19.26
N ALA A 203 -21.87 25.75 -20.43
CA ALA A 203 -21.44 24.65 -21.30
C ALA A 203 -20.19 23.97 -20.71
N ILE A 204 -19.18 24.75 -20.29
CA ILE A 204 -17.99 24.21 -19.62
C ILE A 204 -18.35 23.60 -18.26
N GLN A 205 -19.24 24.24 -17.47
CA GLN A 205 -19.71 23.62 -16.23
C GLN A 205 -20.38 22.25 -16.47
N GLN A 206 -21.24 22.15 -17.48
CA GLN A 206 -21.92 20.91 -17.83
C GLN A 206 -20.96 19.85 -18.40
N GLU A 207 -19.93 20.25 -19.14
CA GLU A 207 -18.86 19.36 -19.62
C GLU A 207 -18.08 18.74 -18.44
N LEU A 208 -17.64 19.58 -17.50
CA LEU A 208 -16.77 19.17 -16.39
C LEU A 208 -17.51 18.46 -15.24
N LEU A 209 -18.75 18.87 -14.93
CA LEU A 209 -19.51 18.37 -13.78
C LEU A 209 -20.73 17.52 -14.17
N GLY A 210 -21.12 17.47 -15.45
CA GLY A 210 -22.31 16.76 -15.91
C GLY A 210 -22.31 15.27 -15.56
N THR A 211 -21.16 14.59 -15.70
CA THR A 211 -21.02 13.18 -15.28
C THR A 211 -21.21 13.02 -13.76
N TYR A 212 -20.67 13.93 -12.94
CA TYR A 212 -20.85 13.89 -11.49
C TYR A 212 -22.33 14.07 -11.10
N HIS A 213 -23.02 15.04 -11.71
CA HIS A 213 -24.44 15.27 -11.48
C HIS A 213 -25.32 14.08 -11.92
N ALA A 214 -25.04 13.49 -13.09
CA ALA A 214 -25.75 12.29 -13.55
C ALA A 214 -25.57 11.09 -12.61
N GLN A 215 -24.36 10.89 -12.07
CA GLN A 215 -24.09 9.82 -11.09
C GLN A 215 -24.80 10.07 -9.75
N LEU A 216 -24.88 11.32 -9.29
CA LEU A 216 -25.67 11.70 -8.11
C LEU A 216 -27.17 11.47 -8.32
N GLU A 217 -27.70 11.76 -9.51
CA GLU A 217 -29.11 11.51 -9.82
C GLU A 217 -29.43 10.01 -9.86
N GLN A 218 -28.60 9.19 -10.52
CA GLN A 218 -28.72 7.73 -10.47
C GLN A 218 -28.64 7.18 -9.04
N GLN A 219 -27.74 7.73 -8.21
CA GLN A 219 -27.66 7.37 -6.80
C GLN A 219 -28.99 7.66 -6.08
N ARG A 220 -29.51 8.90 -6.20
CA ARG A 220 -30.79 9.31 -5.59
C ARG A 220 -31.97 8.47 -6.08
N ALA A 221 -32.04 8.16 -7.38
CA ALA A 221 -33.06 7.29 -7.96
C ALA A 221 -33.01 5.88 -7.34
N SER A 222 -31.81 5.29 -7.23
CA SER A 222 -31.62 3.95 -6.63
C SER A 222 -31.96 3.89 -5.14
N TYR A 223 -31.84 4.99 -4.39
CA TYR A 223 -32.33 5.08 -3.02
C TYR A 223 -33.86 5.20 -2.95
N ARG A 224 -34.50 5.96 -3.86
CA ARG A 224 -35.96 6.09 -3.90
C ARG A 224 -36.63 4.75 -4.17
N THR A 225 -36.15 3.97 -5.15
CA THR A 225 -36.74 2.66 -5.48
C THR A 225 -36.56 1.62 -4.37
N ARG A 226 -35.46 1.69 -3.61
CA ARG A 226 -35.24 0.84 -2.42
C ARG A 226 -36.08 1.23 -1.20
N LYS A 227 -36.66 2.43 -1.17
CA LYS A 227 -37.40 2.97 -0.01
C LYS A 227 -38.93 2.87 -0.13
N VAL A 228 -39.43 2.17 -1.16
CA VAL A 228 -40.82 1.76 -1.24
C VAL A 228 -40.97 0.45 -0.45
N PRO A 229 -41.59 0.45 0.76
CA PRO A 229 -41.91 -0.80 1.42
C PRO A 229 -42.94 -1.56 0.57
N SER A 230 -42.71 -2.85 0.37
CA SER A 230 -43.70 -3.71 -0.30
C SER A 230 -44.99 -3.74 0.53
N PRO A 231 -46.16 -3.41 -0.03
CA PRO A 231 -47.42 -3.47 0.71
C PRO A 231 -47.93 -4.92 0.80
N ALA A 232 -47.18 -5.77 1.50
CA ALA A 232 -47.41 -7.21 1.58
C ALA A 232 -47.57 -7.77 3.01
N ASP A 233 -47.38 -6.95 4.05
CA ASP A 233 -47.64 -7.33 5.45
C ASP A 233 -48.74 -6.44 6.08
N LYS A 234 -50.00 -6.83 5.85
CA LYS A 234 -51.10 -6.49 6.76
C LYS A 234 -51.38 -7.70 7.65
N PRO A 235 -51.11 -7.66 8.96
CA PRO A 235 -51.64 -8.67 9.87
C PRO A 235 -53.16 -8.49 9.95
N SER A 236 -53.91 -9.45 9.41
CA SER A 236 -55.36 -9.51 9.57
C SER A 236 -55.68 -9.96 11.00
N SER A 237 -56.05 -9.00 11.84
CA SER A 237 -56.56 -9.27 13.20
C SER A 237 -58.01 -9.77 13.14
N GLY A 238 -58.34 -10.75 13.99
CA GLY A 238 -59.73 -11.07 14.36
C GLY A 238 -60.25 -12.42 13.87
N ASN A 239 -60.17 -13.44 14.74
CA ASN A 239 -61.37 -14.06 15.33
C ASN A 239 -61.00 -15.00 16.48
N ASP A 240 -61.75 -14.90 17.58
CA ASP A 240 -61.56 -15.65 18.82
C ASP A 240 -62.09 -17.09 18.75
N ALA A 241 -61.44 -18.02 19.46
CA ALA A 241 -62.08 -19.19 20.06
C ALA A 241 -61.22 -19.86 21.16
N GLU A 242 -61.85 -20.03 22.32
CA GLU A 242 -61.50 -20.77 23.54
C GLU A 242 -60.56 -22.01 23.46
N ASN A 243 -59.57 -22.13 24.36
CA ASN A 243 -59.68 -22.98 25.58
C ASN A 243 -58.37 -23.12 26.43
N ARG A 244 -58.56 -23.04 27.76
CA ARG A 244 -57.91 -23.80 28.87
C ARG A 244 -56.37 -23.82 29.09
N CYS A 245 -55.97 -23.30 30.26
CA CYS A 245 -54.94 -23.92 31.14
C CYS A 245 -55.55 -25.12 31.92
N PRO A 246 -54.77 -26.00 32.58
CA PRO A 246 -53.91 -25.74 33.76
C PRO A 246 -52.43 -26.10 33.51
N GLU A 247 -51.41 -25.51 34.15
CA GLU A 247 -50.99 -25.56 35.56
C GLU A 247 -50.59 -26.98 36.07
N VAL A 248 -49.30 -27.16 36.43
CA VAL A 248 -48.78 -27.82 37.67
C VAL A 248 -47.22 -27.87 37.68
N THR A 249 -46.66 -27.04 38.55
CA THR A 249 -45.58 -27.24 39.56
C THR A 249 -44.50 -28.36 39.46
N GLY A 250 -43.25 -27.94 39.73
CA GLY A 250 -42.22 -28.69 40.49
C GLY A 250 -41.01 -29.23 39.69
N GLN A 251 -39.79 -29.43 40.23
CA GLN A 251 -39.02 -28.98 41.40
C GLN A 251 -37.73 -29.85 41.46
N GLY A 252 -36.55 -29.25 41.65
CA GLY A 252 -35.28 -29.92 42.03
C GLY A 252 -34.64 -30.90 41.04
N ALA A 253 -33.40 -31.39 41.18
CA ALA A 253 -32.17 -31.01 41.91
C ALA A 253 -31.25 -32.27 41.97
N ALA A 254 -29.92 -32.08 42.07
CA ALA A 254 -28.87 -33.11 42.23
C ALA A 254 -28.65 -34.08 41.03
N ALA A 255 -27.46 -34.42 40.51
CA ALA A 255 -26.06 -34.51 40.98
C ALA A 255 -25.58 -35.95 41.32
N ALA A 256 -24.71 -36.50 40.45
CA ALA A 256 -23.69 -37.55 40.65
C ALA A 256 -23.00 -37.74 39.28
N GLN A 257 -21.69 -37.58 39.04
CA GLN A 257 -20.53 -38.32 39.55
C GLN A 257 -20.61 -39.85 39.40
N GLY A 258 -19.77 -40.41 38.54
CA GLY A 258 -19.59 -41.86 38.32
C GLY A 258 -18.50 -42.13 37.27
N THR A 259 -17.37 -42.70 37.69
CA THR A 259 -16.16 -42.93 36.88
C THR A 259 -16.05 -44.36 36.34
N ALA A 260 -15.14 -44.54 35.35
CA ALA A 260 -14.46 -45.81 35.00
C ALA A 260 -15.32 -46.91 34.29
N VAL A 261 -14.79 -47.83 33.46
CA VAL A 261 -13.42 -48.04 32.94
C VAL A 261 -13.42 -48.84 31.60
N ALA A 262 -12.30 -48.74 30.88
CA ALA A 262 -11.81 -49.42 29.66
C ALA A 262 -12.46 -50.72 29.10
N GLN A 263 -12.38 -50.87 27.76
CA GLN A 263 -11.76 -51.96 26.94
C GLN A 263 -12.34 -51.94 25.50
N LYS A 264 -11.76 -52.50 24.43
CA LYS A 264 -10.37 -52.82 23.97
C LYS A 264 -10.52 -53.49 22.58
N THR A 265 -9.65 -53.22 21.60
CA THR A 265 -9.53 -53.94 20.29
C THR A 265 -10.80 -53.86 19.39
N ALA A 266 -10.80 -53.96 18.06
CA ALA A 266 -9.79 -53.87 16.99
C ALA A 266 -10.53 -53.34 15.73
N GLU A 267 -10.08 -53.34 14.47
CA GLU A 267 -8.86 -53.83 13.80
C GLU A 267 -8.60 -52.98 12.52
N ALA A 268 -8.04 -53.57 11.46
CA ALA A 268 -8.01 -53.03 10.10
C ALA A 268 -8.32 -54.15 9.08
N PRO A 269 -8.70 -53.81 7.85
CA PRO A 269 -8.24 -54.60 6.71
C PRO A 269 -7.58 -53.74 5.62
N LYS A 270 -6.40 -54.20 5.18
CA LYS A 270 -5.84 -53.90 3.85
C LYS A 270 -6.33 -54.95 2.87
N THR A 271 -6.57 -54.56 1.61
CA THR A 271 -6.16 -55.24 0.34
C THR A 271 -7.13 -54.90 -0.80
N ALA A 272 -6.78 -54.95 -2.10
CA ALA A 272 -5.50 -54.77 -2.82
C ALA A 272 -5.75 -54.89 -4.34
N VAL A 273 -4.92 -54.25 -5.20
CA VAL A 273 -4.59 -54.67 -6.61
C VAL A 273 -5.77 -54.56 -7.63
N ALA A 274 -5.64 -54.22 -8.92
CA ALA A 274 -4.61 -54.36 -9.97
C ALA A 274 -4.38 -53.03 -10.75
N GLN A 275 -3.18 -52.69 -11.27
CA GLN A 275 -2.52 -53.20 -12.50
C GLN A 275 -3.38 -52.97 -13.78
N GLN A 276 -2.87 -52.50 -14.94
CA GLN A 276 -1.57 -52.79 -15.56
C GLN A 276 -1.24 -51.86 -16.78
N ASN A 277 0.06 -51.78 -17.15
CA ASN A 277 0.64 -51.42 -18.48
C ASN A 277 0.46 -49.97 -19.04
N GLY A 278 1.42 -49.36 -19.77
CA GLY A 278 2.81 -49.73 -20.09
C GLY A 278 3.47 -48.70 -21.05
N SER A 279 4.82 -48.75 -21.18
CA SER A 279 5.63 -48.78 -22.44
C SER A 279 5.23 -47.84 -23.61
N ASP A 280 6.11 -47.08 -24.31
CA ASP A 280 7.58 -46.97 -24.29
C ASP A 280 8.10 -45.76 -25.12
N ALA A 281 9.43 -45.60 -25.14
CA ALA A 281 10.25 -45.11 -26.27
C ALA A 281 10.25 -43.63 -26.76
N SER A 282 11.34 -42.94 -26.38
CA SER A 282 12.45 -42.54 -27.30
C SER A 282 12.44 -41.26 -28.17
N LYS A 283 13.69 -40.77 -28.36
CA LYS A 283 14.24 -39.74 -29.28
C LYS A 283 13.98 -38.27 -28.90
N ALA A 284 14.95 -37.37 -28.67
CA ALA A 284 16.34 -37.12 -29.13
C ALA A 284 16.49 -36.06 -30.24
N ALA A 285 16.88 -34.85 -29.82
CA ALA A 285 17.66 -33.80 -30.52
C ALA A 285 18.05 -32.77 -29.42
N VAL A 286 19.30 -32.35 -29.14
CA VAL A 286 20.57 -32.24 -29.89
C VAL A 286 20.54 -31.19 -31.00
N LEU A 287 21.00 -29.96 -30.69
CA LEU A 287 22.09 -29.23 -31.39
C LEU A 287 22.26 -27.78 -30.84
N GLN A 288 23.53 -27.40 -30.57
CA GLN A 288 24.14 -26.05 -30.73
C GLN A 288 23.62 -24.86 -29.87
N ARG A 289 24.41 -24.02 -29.16
CA ARG A 289 25.86 -23.65 -29.13
C ARG A 289 26.44 -23.26 -30.50
N GLU A 290 27.05 -22.09 -30.73
CA GLU A 290 27.59 -21.04 -29.84
C GLU A 290 27.76 -19.69 -30.63
N PRO A 291 28.61 -18.69 -30.30
CA PRO A 291 28.38 -17.27 -30.65
C PRO A 291 29.30 -16.69 -31.73
N HIS A 292 29.05 -15.44 -32.15
CA HIS A 292 30.06 -14.45 -32.58
C HIS A 292 29.49 -13.03 -32.32
N ALA A 293 30.12 -12.11 -31.58
CA ALA A 293 31.36 -11.35 -31.86
C ALA A 293 31.18 -10.33 -33.02
N ARG A 294 31.71 -9.11 -33.04
CA ARG A 294 32.36 -8.12 -32.14
C ARG A 294 32.91 -7.02 -33.10
N ALA A 295 33.34 -5.85 -32.59
CA ALA A 295 34.02 -4.75 -33.31
C ALA A 295 33.09 -3.92 -34.24
N ALA A 296 33.28 -2.63 -34.53
CA ALA A 296 34.11 -1.48 -34.15
C ALA A 296 33.68 -0.36 -35.16
N SER A 297 33.98 0.94 -35.09
CA SER A 297 34.78 1.77 -34.18
C SER A 297 34.24 3.23 -34.21
N GLU A 298 34.80 4.05 -33.32
CA GLU A 298 34.74 5.53 -33.22
C GLU A 298 35.31 6.25 -34.50
N PRO A 299 35.37 7.61 -34.64
CA PRO A 299 35.30 8.64 -33.59
C PRO A 299 34.71 10.04 -33.91
N GLY A 300 34.67 10.91 -32.88
CA GLY A 300 35.21 12.27 -33.01
C GLY A 300 34.26 13.46 -32.90
N ALA A 301 34.29 14.14 -31.74
CA ALA A 301 34.07 15.59 -31.63
C ALA A 301 34.66 16.13 -30.30
N GLN A 302 35.91 16.60 -30.34
CA GLN A 302 36.44 17.48 -29.30
C GLN A 302 36.07 18.92 -29.67
N VAL A 303 35.58 19.71 -28.70
CA VAL A 303 35.62 21.17 -28.78
C VAL A 303 36.25 21.70 -27.50
N THR A 304 37.31 22.48 -27.68
CA THR A 304 38.18 23.00 -26.63
C THR A 304 37.94 24.49 -26.40
N VAL A 305 38.11 24.92 -25.15
CA VAL A 305 38.50 26.28 -24.72
C VAL A 305 37.49 27.42 -24.95
N ALA A 306 37.00 27.97 -23.85
CA ALA A 306 36.93 29.42 -23.66
C ALA A 306 37.40 29.76 -22.23
N GLN A 307 38.58 30.36 -22.10
CA GLN A 307 39.19 30.80 -20.85
C GLN A 307 39.26 32.34 -20.86
N ALA A 308 38.56 33.00 -19.95
CA ALA A 308 38.71 34.42 -19.65
C ALA A 308 38.53 34.59 -18.12
N CYS A 309 39.57 34.85 -17.35
CA CYS A 309 40.29 36.13 -17.20
C CYS A 309 39.51 37.22 -16.43
N ALA A 310 39.74 37.22 -15.12
CA ALA A 310 40.21 38.34 -14.30
C ALA A 310 39.20 39.38 -13.73
N LYS A 311 39.60 39.89 -12.55
CA LYS A 311 39.11 41.07 -11.79
C LYS A 311 37.69 40.95 -11.20
N GLU A 312 37.41 41.40 -9.97
CA GLU A 312 38.16 42.25 -9.02
C GLU A 312 37.87 41.87 -7.53
N ARG A 313 38.89 41.96 -6.67
CA ARG A 313 38.79 42.44 -5.26
C ARG A 313 39.04 43.96 -5.33
N PRO A 314 38.51 44.83 -4.44
CA PRO A 314 38.49 44.68 -2.97
C PRO A 314 37.08 45.07 -2.39
N GLN A 315 36.82 45.45 -1.14
CA GLN A 315 37.66 45.86 -0.01
C GLN A 315 36.96 45.67 1.36
N GLU A 316 37.74 45.87 2.42
CA GLU A 316 37.44 45.88 3.85
C GLU A 316 36.14 46.64 4.26
N ALA A 317 35.48 46.12 5.31
CA ALA A 317 34.58 46.89 6.16
C ALA A 317 34.74 46.43 7.62
N GLU A 318 35.80 46.93 8.24
CA GLU A 318 36.01 46.90 9.69
C GLU A 318 34.88 47.69 10.37
N VAL A 319 34.13 47.05 11.28
CA VAL A 319 33.23 47.76 12.21
C VAL A 319 33.59 47.39 13.64
N THR A 320 34.57 48.13 14.14
CA THR A 320 34.85 48.27 15.56
C THR A 320 33.67 48.97 16.25
N GLY A 321 33.06 48.31 17.24
CA GLY A 321 31.96 48.85 18.06
C GLY A 321 32.29 48.72 19.55
N PRO A 322 32.04 49.75 20.40
CA PRO A 322 32.82 49.92 21.62
C PRO A 322 32.23 49.28 22.89
N SER A 323 33.16 48.87 23.75
CA SER A 323 33.16 49.00 25.21
C SER A 323 31.87 49.50 25.90
N THR A 324 31.36 48.70 26.83
CA THR A 324 30.74 49.23 28.05
C THR A 324 31.07 48.31 29.23
N ALA A 325 32.17 48.61 29.91
CA ALA A 325 32.36 48.15 31.28
C ALA A 325 31.86 49.26 32.22
N LEU A 326 30.88 48.95 33.08
CA LEU A 326 30.55 49.78 34.22
C LEU A 326 30.43 48.89 35.46
N SER A 327 31.35 49.10 36.41
CA SER A 327 31.23 48.57 37.76
C SER A 327 30.50 49.57 38.64
N ALA A 328 29.62 49.11 39.53
CA ALA A 328 29.51 49.61 40.91
C ALA A 328 28.55 48.76 41.75
N THR A 329 28.96 48.55 43.01
CA THR A 329 28.15 48.17 44.21
C THR A 329 27.27 46.93 44.13
#